data_AF-A0A953XSK4-F1
#
_entry.id   AF-A0A953XSK4-F1
#
_cell.length_a   1.000
_cell.length_b   1.000
_cell.length_c   1.000
_cell.angle_alpha   90.00
_cell.angle_beta   90.00
_cell.angle_gamma   90.00
#
_symmetry.space_group_name_H-M   'P 1'
#
loop_
_entity.id
_entity.type
_entity.pdbx_description
1 polymer ?
#
loop_
_entity_poly.entity_id
_entity_poly.type
_entity_poly.pdbx_seq_one_letter_code
_entity_poly.pdbx_strand_id
1 'polypeptide(L)' 'MSQTPPIERWLQRGPTPRPADWLSWVNNDEEAELLARLRECVNRGSPFGNATWRENAARKLGLESSLRPRGRPRKDAQ' A
#
# COMPACT_ATOMS: atom_id res chain seq x y z
N MET A 1 -9.85 -18.09 31.72
CA MET A 1 -11.16 -17.56 31.31
C MET A 1 -10.93 -16.29 30.53
N SER A 2 -10.65 -16.40 29.23
CA SER A 2 -10.41 -15.24 28.36
C SER A 2 -11.75 -14.58 28.07
N GLN A 3 -12.01 -13.43 28.69
CA GLN A 3 -13.20 -12.63 28.45
C GLN A 3 -13.08 -11.98 27.06
N THR A 4 -13.87 -12.44 26.09
CA THR A 4 -13.96 -11.83 24.76
C THR A 4 -14.69 -10.48 24.85
N PRO A 5 -14.21 -9.40 24.21
CA PRO A 5 -14.85 -8.10 24.32
C PRO A 5 -16.24 -8.10 23.65
N PRO A 6 -17.17 -7.22 24.08
CA PRO A 6 -18.62 -7.31 23.80
C PRO A 6 -19.06 -7.09 22.35
N ILE A 7 -18.12 -6.88 21.43
CA ILE A 7 -18.40 -6.50 20.03
C ILE A 7 -18.73 -7.68 19.12
N GLU A 8 -18.46 -8.93 19.53
CA GLU A 8 -18.74 -10.10 18.69
C GLU A 8 -20.22 -10.23 18.31
N ARG A 9 -21.12 -9.83 19.22
CA ARG A 9 -22.57 -9.83 18.96
C ARG A 9 -22.98 -8.88 17.83
N TRP A 10 -22.15 -7.88 17.51
CA TRP A 10 -22.41 -6.90 16.46
C TRP A 10 -21.66 -7.19 15.15
N LEU A 11 -20.80 -8.20 15.13
CA LEU A 11 -20.09 -8.61 13.93
C LEU A 11 -20.95 -9.58 13.12
N GLN A 12 -21.44 -9.12 11.97
CA GLN A 12 -22.01 -10.01 10.97
C GLN A 12 -20.90 -10.88 10.37
N ARG A 13 -21.23 -12.14 10.04
CA ARG A 13 -20.30 -12.98 9.29
C ARG A 13 -20.06 -12.37 7.91
N GLY A 14 -18.80 -12.33 7.50
CA GLY A 14 -18.41 -11.88 6.17
C GLY A 14 -18.94 -12.83 5.08
N PRO A 15 -18.97 -12.38 3.81
CA PRO A 15 -19.50 -13.16 2.68
C PRO A 15 -18.69 -14.44 2.39
N THR A 16 -17.47 -14.54 2.91
CA THR A 16 -16.56 -15.68 2.71
C THR A 16 -16.02 -16.12 4.07
N PRO A 17 -15.90 -17.45 4.32
CA PRO A 17 -15.27 -17.95 5.54
C PRO A 17 -13.82 -17.49 5.63
N ARG A 18 -13.39 -17.07 6.84
CA ARG A 18 -11.99 -16.73 7.11
C ARG A 18 -11.19 -18.01 7.38
N PRO A 19 -9.96 -18.14 6.83
CA PRO A 19 -9.04 -19.22 7.21
C PRO A 19 -8.77 -19.25 8.72
N ALA A 20 -8.37 -20.41 9.25
CA ALA A 20 -8.08 -20.58 10.67
C ALA A 20 -7.02 -19.58 11.19
N ASP A 21 -5.96 -19.36 10.40
CA ASP A 21 -4.85 -18.48 10.77
C ASP A 21 -5.01 -17.03 10.26
N TRP A 22 -6.24 -16.63 9.90
CA TRP A 22 -6.53 -15.32 9.31
C TRP A 22 -5.91 -14.16 10.10
N LEU A 23 -6.07 -14.17 11.43
CA LEU A 23 -5.58 -13.07 12.27
C LEU A 23 -4.05 -13.01 12.27
N SER A 24 -3.37 -14.16 12.22
CA SER A 24 -1.91 -14.19 12.14
C SER A 24 -1.41 -13.75 10.76
N TRP A 25 -2.15 -14.08 9.69
CA TRP A 25 -1.81 -13.66 8.33
C TRP A 25 -1.97 -12.15 8.14
N VAL A 26 -3.09 -11.56 8.60
CA VAL A 26 -3.35 -10.11 8.49
C VAL A 26 -2.40 -9.27 9.34
N ASN A 27 -2.02 -9.76 10.52
CA ASN A 27 -1.09 -9.06 11.42
C ASN A 27 0.36 -9.49 11.20
N ASN A 28 0.67 -10.25 10.16
CA ASN A 28 2.04 -10.61 9.86
C ASN A 28 2.81 -9.33 9.50
N ASP A 29 4.03 -9.17 10.03
CA ASP A 29 4.87 -8.03 9.70
C ASP A 29 5.20 -8.05 8.21
N GLU A 30 4.86 -6.97 7.51
CA GLU A 30 5.31 -6.79 6.13
C GLU A 30 6.82 -6.57 6.07
N GLU A 31 7.43 -6.99 4.96
CA GLU A 31 8.84 -6.73 4.68
C GLU A 31 9.13 -5.22 4.74
N ALA A 32 10.17 -4.84 5.49
CA ALA A 32 10.51 -3.43 5.71
C ALA A 32 10.72 -2.65 4.39
N GLU A 33 11.24 -3.31 3.35
CA GLU A 33 11.42 -2.73 2.02
C GLU A 33 10.07 -2.43 1.33
N LEU A 34 9.12 -3.37 1.40
CA LEU A 34 7.79 -3.19 0.85
C LEU A 34 7.09 -1.99 1.51
N LEU A 35 7.15 -1.91 2.83
CA LEU A 35 6.56 -0.80 3.58
C LEU A 35 7.23 0.54 3.27
N ALA A 36 8.55 0.56 3.08
CA ALA A 36 9.28 1.76 2.65
C ALA A 36 8.81 2.24 1.27
N ARG A 37 8.68 1.32 0.31
CA ARG A 37 8.18 1.63 -1.06
C ARG A 37 6.74 2.13 -1.05
N LEU A 38 5.87 1.54 -0.23
CA LEU A 38 4.49 2.01 -0.04
C LEU A 38 4.44 3.43 0.51
N ARG A 39 5.21 3.70 1.58
CA ARG A 39 5.33 5.04 2.18
C ARG A 39 5.86 6.06 1.19
N GLU A 40 6.86 5.70 0.38
CA GLU A 40 7.35 6.57 -0.69
C GLU A 40 6.22 6.89 -1.69
N CYS A 41 5.49 5.88 -2.16
CA CYS A 41 4.39 6.08 -3.11
C CYS A 41 3.31 7.01 -2.55
N VAL A 42 2.94 6.85 -1.28
CA VAL A 42 1.99 7.74 -0.58
C VAL A 42 2.52 9.17 -0.52
N ASN A 43 3.77 9.36 -0.06
CA ASN A 43 4.39 10.68 0.06
C ASN A 43 4.59 11.37 -1.30
N ARG A 44 4.79 10.59 -2.36
CA ARG A 44 4.93 11.07 -3.74
C ARG A 44 3.60 11.35 -4.42
N GLY A 45 2.49 10.80 -3.91
CA GLY A 45 1.22 10.72 -4.64
C GLY A 45 1.33 9.89 -5.92
N SER A 46 2.17 8.85 -5.92
CA SER A 46 2.43 8.02 -7.10
C SER A 46 1.80 6.63 -6.99
N PRO A 47 1.39 6.00 -8.11
CA PRO A 47 0.88 4.64 -8.08
C PRO A 47 1.90 3.62 -7.54
N PHE A 48 1.42 2.63 -6.79
CA PHE A 48 2.20 1.49 -6.30
C PHE A 48 2.07 0.29 -7.26
N GLY A 49 3.16 -0.46 -7.46
CA GLY A 49 3.20 -1.67 -8.29
C GLY A 49 4.46 -1.79 -9.16
N ASN A 50 4.42 -2.65 -10.17
CA ASN A 50 5.50 -2.79 -11.15
C ASN A 50 5.61 -1.56 -12.08
N ALA A 51 6.75 -1.39 -12.77
CA ALA A 51 7.02 -0.23 -13.61
C ALA A 51 5.93 0.01 -14.69
N THR A 52 5.59 -1.03 -15.44
CA THR A 52 4.56 -0.98 -16.50
C THR A 52 3.20 -0.52 -15.96
N TRP A 53 2.79 -1.04 -14.80
CA TRP A 53 1.56 -0.61 -14.14
C TRP A 53 1.64 0.83 -13.67
N ARG A 54 2.75 1.24 -13.05
CA ARG A 54 2.93 2.60 -12.54
C ARG A 54 2.83 3.64 -13.65
N GLU A 55 3.47 3.41 -14.79
CA GLU A 55 3.40 4.29 -15.95
C GLU A 55 1.97 4.37 -16.51
N ASN A 56 1.30 3.23 -16.67
CA ASN A 56 -0.06 3.18 -17.18
C ASN A 56 -1.07 3.85 -16.23
N ALA A 57 -0.96 3.60 -14.93
CA ALA A 57 -1.80 4.21 -13.91
C ALA A 57 -1.55 5.71 -13.82
N ALA A 58 -0.28 6.14 -13.84
CA ALA A 58 0.06 7.56 -13.81
C ALA A 58 -0.53 8.30 -15.01
N ARG A 59 -0.40 7.74 -16.22
CA ARG A 59 -1.00 8.32 -17.44
C ARG A 59 -2.52 8.39 -17.39
N LYS A 60 -3.18 7.34 -16.89
CA LYS A 60 -4.65 7.32 -16.76
C LYS A 60 -5.17 8.34 -15.74
N LEU A 61 -4.38 8.63 -14.71
CA LEU A 61 -4.77 9.50 -13.59
C LEU A 61 -4.18 10.92 -13.68
N GLY A 62 -3.37 11.23 -14.69
CA GLY A 62 -2.68 12.53 -14.80
C GLY A 62 -1.61 12.76 -13.73
N LEU A 63 -0.96 11.68 -13.26
CA LEU A 63 0.02 11.69 -12.16
C LEU A 63 1.46 11.50 -12.64
N GLU A 64 1.78 11.74 -13.92
CA GLU A 64 3.11 11.49 -14.48
C GLU A 64 4.21 12.33 -13.80
N SER A 65 3.84 13.51 -13.28
CA SER A 65 4.75 14.36 -12.49
C SER A 65 5.19 13.69 -11.17
N SER A 66 4.35 12.83 -10.59
CA SER A 66 4.65 12.09 -9.36
C SER A 66 5.77 11.06 -9.55
N LEU A 67 6.08 10.66 -10.79
CA LEU A 67 7.15 9.72 -11.11
C LEU A 67 8.50 10.40 -11.35
N ARG A 68 8.52 11.71 -11.60
CA ARG A 68 9.75 12.47 -11.87
C ARG A 68 10.47 12.85 -10.56
N PRO A 69 11.82 12.95 -10.55
CA PRO A 69 12.56 13.45 -9.39
C PRO A 69 12.04 14.82 -8.94
N ARG A 70 11.97 15.06 -7.61
CA ARG A 70 11.58 16.35 -7.06
C ARG A 70 12.73 17.35 -7.14
N GLY A 71 12.39 18.62 -7.37
CA GLY A 71 13.34 19.72 -7.38
C GLY A 71 13.80 20.11 -8.78
N ARG A 72 14.69 21.11 -8.83
CA ARG A 72 15.26 21.58 -10.08
C ARG A 72 16.11 20.46 -10.70
N PRO A 73 15.94 20.16 -12.00
CA PRO A 73 16.86 19.29 -12.71
C PRO A 73 18.29 19.76 -12.48
N ARG A 74 19.20 18.82 -12.19
CA ARG A 74 20.62 19.14 -12.08
C ARG A 74 21.04 19.73 -13.43
N LYS A 75 21.80 20.83 -13.40
CA LYS A 75 22.45 21.31 -14.62
C LYS A 75 23.39 20.18 -15.02
N ASP A 76 23.29 19.71 -16.25
CA ASP A 76 24.15 18.65 -16.75
C ASP A 76 25.61 19.03 -16.43
N ALA A 77 26.33 18.13 -15.79
CA ALA A 77 27.78 18.22 -15.73
C ALA A 77 28.28 17.86 -17.14
N GLN A 78 28.22 18.84 -18.04
CA GLN A 78 28.99 18.81 -19.27
C GLN A 78 30.44 19.10 -18.93
#